data_AF-A0A7Y2I982-F1
#
_entry.id   AF-A0A7Y2I982-F1
#
_cell.length_a   1.000
_cell.length_b   1.000
_cell.length_c   1.000
_cell.angle_alpha   90.00
_cell.angle_beta   90.00
_cell.angle_gamma   90.00
#
_symmetry.space_group_name_H-M   'P 1'
#
loop_
_entity.id
_entity.type
_entity.pdbx_description
1 polymer ?
#
loop_
_entity_poly.entity_id
_entity_poly.type
_entity_poly.pdbx_seq_one_letter_code
_entity_poly.pdbx_strand_id
1 'polypeptide(L)'
;MLGLLSGTAAAFGIFFWIFEVDGFRCFHFMILGSNLGLYPAIWCTGLSIFKKNEYVSLVTVPALWCSLDYLKNHAGFLAFPWASLAHSQHENLPLIQLSPYTGEYGITFLIVLINYAIAVAVVTRTWMPLILPLCTIAFAHLRGWAELSWASAGGEVQGCNGSTRFRPKPKKTR
;
A
#
# COMPACT_ATOMS: atom_id res chain seq x y z
N MET A 1 15.19 -17.46 -7.26
CA MET A 1 14.22 -18.56 -7.12
C MET A 1 13.20 -18.30 -6.00
N LEU A 2 13.63 -17.96 -4.78
CA LEU A 2 12.70 -17.71 -3.65
C LEU A 2 11.61 -16.65 -3.94
N GLY A 3 11.98 -15.51 -4.55
CA GLY A 3 11.00 -14.45 -4.86
C GLY A 3 9.95 -14.85 -5.91
N LEU A 4 10.33 -15.71 -6.87
CA LEU A 4 9.38 -16.22 -7.87
C LEU A 4 8.39 -17.19 -7.21
N LEU A 5 8.89 -18.10 -6.36
CA LEU A 5 8.07 -19.06 -5.61
C LEU A 5 7.12 -18.35 -4.64
N SER A 6 7.59 -17.33 -3.92
CA SER A 6 6.70 -16.58 -3.01
C SER A 6 5.66 -15.78 -3.79
N GLY A 7 6.03 -15.22 -4.95
CA GLY A 7 5.13 -14.50 -5.82
C GLY A 7 4.03 -15.37 -6.41
N THR A 8 4.38 -16.57 -6.90
CA THR A 8 3.40 -17.52 -7.44
C THR A 8 2.49 -18.08 -6.34
N ALA A 9 3.03 -18.36 -5.15
CA ALA A 9 2.23 -18.81 -4.00
C ALA A 9 1.24 -17.73 -3.55
N ALA A 10 1.68 -16.47 -3.47
CA ALA A 10 0.81 -15.34 -3.14
C ALA A 10 -0.29 -15.14 -4.19
N ALA A 11 0.04 -15.24 -5.48
CA ALA A 11 -0.94 -15.16 -6.56
C ALA A 11 -1.98 -16.28 -6.46
N PHE A 12 -1.58 -17.49 -6.06
CA PHE A 12 -2.54 -18.59 -5.83
C PHE A 12 -3.46 -18.30 -4.65
N GLY A 13 -2.93 -17.84 -3.51
CA GLY A 13 -3.71 -17.52 -2.33
C GLY A 13 -4.67 -16.34 -2.52
N ILE A 14 -4.30 -15.37 -3.35
CA ILE A 14 -5.18 -14.25 -3.71
C ILE A 14 -6.21 -14.77 -4.70
N PHE A 15 -5.83 -15.25 -5.88
CA PHE A 15 -6.76 -15.52 -6.97
C PHE A 15 -7.42 -16.91 -6.94
N PHE A 16 -7.43 -17.62 -5.81
CA PHE A 16 -8.04 -18.95 -5.76
C PHE A 16 -9.52 -18.93 -6.17
N TRP A 17 -10.24 -17.83 -5.91
CA TRP A 17 -11.66 -17.69 -6.28
C TRP A 17 -11.88 -17.63 -7.80
N ILE A 18 -10.84 -17.34 -8.60
CA ILE A 18 -10.99 -17.18 -10.07
C ILE A 18 -11.37 -18.51 -10.75
N PHE A 19 -11.08 -19.64 -10.11
CA PHE A 19 -11.40 -20.97 -10.62
C PHE A 19 -12.90 -21.29 -10.57
N GLU A 20 -13.69 -20.50 -9.84
CA GLU A 20 -15.15 -20.64 -9.79
C GLU A 20 -15.84 -19.97 -10.99
N VAL A 21 -15.11 -19.17 -11.77
CA VAL A 21 -15.66 -18.49 -12.96
C VAL A 21 -15.60 -19.41 -14.18
N ASP A 22 -16.76 -19.65 -14.78
CA ASP A 22 -16.88 -20.44 -16.01
C ASP A 22 -16.03 -19.86 -17.15
N GLY A 23 -15.12 -20.68 -17.68
CA GLY A 23 -14.23 -20.32 -18.78
C GLY A 23 -12.77 -20.06 -18.39
N PHE A 24 -12.46 -19.93 -17.09
CA PHE A 24 -11.08 -19.71 -16.63
C PHE A 24 -10.28 -21.01 -16.52
N ARG A 25 -9.41 -21.26 -17.50
CA ARG A 25 -8.54 -22.46 -17.54
C ARG A 25 -7.20 -22.25 -16.82
N CYS A 26 -6.55 -23.34 -16.39
CA CYS A 26 -5.20 -23.31 -15.79
C CYS A 26 -4.14 -22.57 -16.61
N PHE A 27 -4.24 -22.53 -17.95
CA PHE A 27 -3.30 -21.79 -18.80
C PHE A 27 -3.29 -20.29 -18.50
N HIS A 28 -4.46 -19.67 -18.27
CA HIS A 28 -4.56 -18.26 -17.91
C HIS A 28 -3.91 -18.00 -16.55
N PHE A 29 -4.11 -18.92 -15.60
CA PHE A 29 -3.49 -18.84 -14.29
C PHE A 29 -1.97 -18.95 -14.35
N MET A 30 -1.40 -19.82 -15.21
CA MET A 30 0.06 -19.92 -15.36
C MET A 30 0.67 -18.63 -15.92
N ILE A 31 0.03 -18.00 -16.91
CA ILE A 31 0.47 -16.72 -17.47
C ILE A 31 0.37 -15.62 -16.42
N LEU A 32 -0.76 -15.54 -15.71
CA LEU A 32 -0.99 -14.55 -14.66
C LEU A 32 0.00 -14.72 -13.50
N GLY A 33 0.15 -15.93 -12.98
CA GLY A 33 1.07 -16.24 -11.89
C GLY A 33 2.53 -15.99 -12.25
N SER A 34 2.93 -16.26 -13.50
CA SER A 34 4.27 -15.91 -14.00
C SER A 34 4.47 -14.38 -14.05
N ASN A 35 3.51 -13.64 -14.60
CA ASN A 35 3.54 -12.17 -14.63
C ASN A 35 3.63 -11.58 -13.21
N LEU A 36 2.74 -11.97 -12.30
CA LEU A 36 2.76 -11.51 -10.91
C LEU A 36 4.01 -11.96 -10.15
N GLY A 37 4.54 -13.14 -10.44
CA GLY A 37 5.76 -13.67 -9.82
C GLY A 37 7.03 -12.94 -10.22
N LEU A 38 7.06 -12.28 -11.38
CA LEU A 38 8.21 -11.50 -11.84
C LEU A 38 8.46 -10.27 -10.96
N TYR A 39 7.43 -9.58 -10.50
CA TYR A 39 7.57 -8.38 -9.65
C TYR A 39 8.35 -8.66 -8.34
N PRO A 40 7.93 -9.60 -7.46
CA PRO A 40 8.68 -9.93 -6.26
C PRO A 40 10.04 -10.56 -6.57
N ALA A 41 10.20 -11.26 -7.70
CA ALA A 41 11.51 -11.76 -8.12
C ALA A 41 12.50 -10.62 -8.45
N ILE A 42 12.04 -9.58 -9.15
CA ILE A 42 12.83 -8.37 -9.44
C ILE A 42 13.15 -7.64 -8.13
N TRP A 43 12.18 -7.53 -7.22
CA TRP A 43 12.39 -6.91 -5.91
C TRP A 43 13.43 -7.64 -5.05
N CYS A 44 13.35 -8.98 -4.97
CA CYS A 44 14.35 -9.79 -4.25
C CYS A 44 15.75 -9.68 -4.87
N THR A 45 15.83 -9.54 -6.20
CA THR A 45 17.11 -9.32 -6.89
C THR A 45 17.67 -7.95 -6.54
N GLY A 46 16.83 -6.90 -6.57
CA GLY A 46 17.21 -5.55 -6.14
C GLY A 46 17.72 -5.52 -4.69
N LEU A 47 17.01 -6.20 -3.78
CA LEU A 47 17.45 -6.37 -2.40
C LEU A 47 18.85 -6.95 -2.27
N SER A 48 19.19 -7.96 -3.07
CA SER A 48 20.52 -8.58 -3.04
C SER A 48 21.63 -7.63 -3.47
N ILE A 49 21.33 -6.68 -4.37
CA ILE A 49 22.29 -5.70 -4.88
C ILE A 49 22.49 -4.56 -3.88
N PHE A 50 21.40 -4.06 -3.28
CA PHE A 50 21.43 -2.90 -2.37
C PHE A 50 21.79 -3.24 -0.93
N LYS A 51 22.05 -4.51 -0.60
CA LYS A 51 22.47 -4.97 0.73
C LYS A 51 23.79 -4.39 1.25
N LYS A 52 24.60 -3.74 0.40
CA LYS A 52 25.93 -3.24 0.77
C LYS A 52 25.90 -2.04 1.72
N ASN A 53 24.80 -1.28 1.77
CA ASN A 53 24.68 -0.13 2.65
C ASN A 53 23.29 -0.12 3.32
N GLU A 54 23.27 -0.32 4.64
CA GLU A 54 22.06 -0.44 5.45
C GLU A 54 21.16 0.81 5.38
N TYR A 55 21.74 2.01 5.34
CA TYR A 55 20.96 3.25 5.29
C TYR A 55 20.34 3.47 3.92
N VAL A 56 21.08 3.16 2.85
CA VAL A 56 20.60 3.32 1.47
C VAL A 56 19.56 2.25 1.14
N SER A 57 19.68 1.05 1.70
CA SER A 57 18.70 -0.01 1.47
C SER A 57 17.35 0.33 2.11
N LEU A 58 17.32 1.03 3.25
CA LEU A 58 16.06 1.46 3.90
C LEU A 58 15.18 2.31 2.99
N VAL A 59 15.75 3.13 2.11
CA VAL A 59 14.97 3.98 1.17
C VAL A 59 14.83 3.31 -0.20
N THR A 60 15.90 2.72 -0.70
CA THR A 60 15.92 2.14 -2.06
C THR A 60 14.98 0.94 -2.17
N VAL A 61 14.87 0.11 -1.12
CA VAL A 61 14.01 -1.08 -1.12
C VAL A 61 12.52 -0.75 -1.23
N PRO A 62 11.95 0.13 -0.37
CA PRO A 62 10.55 0.54 -0.50
C PRO A 62 10.32 1.39 -1.75
N ALA A 63 11.28 2.19 -2.20
CA ALA A 63 11.16 2.91 -3.47
C ALA A 63 11.08 1.95 -4.67
N LEU A 64 11.92 0.90 -4.68
CA LEU A 64 11.92 -0.10 -5.74
C LEU A 64 10.60 -0.90 -5.73
N TRP A 65 10.08 -1.26 -4.56
CA TRP A 65 8.75 -1.86 -4.47
C TRP A 65 7.66 -0.94 -5.02
N CYS A 66 7.68 0.34 -4.65
CA CYS A 66 6.72 1.33 -5.12
C CYS A 66 6.76 1.49 -6.66
N SER A 67 7.96 1.52 -7.26
CA SER A 67 8.11 1.58 -8.71
C SER A 67 7.60 0.31 -9.41
N LEU A 68 7.82 -0.87 -8.82
CA LEU A 68 7.29 -2.13 -9.34
C LEU A 68 5.77 -2.19 -9.24
N ASP A 69 5.20 -1.72 -8.13
CA ASP A 69 3.75 -1.66 -7.95
C ASP A 69 3.11 -0.63 -8.89
N TYR A 70 3.77 0.50 -9.14
CA TYR A 70 3.37 1.47 -10.16
C TYR A 70 3.39 0.85 -11.56
N LEU A 71 4.47 0.14 -11.91
CA LEU A 71 4.60 -0.55 -13.20
C LEU A 71 3.52 -1.63 -13.35
N LYS A 72 3.26 -2.42 -12.30
CA LYS A 72 2.19 -3.42 -12.26
C LYS A 72 0.81 -2.81 -12.52
N ASN A 73 0.56 -1.60 -12.04
CA ASN A 73 -0.71 -0.90 -12.24
C ASN A 73 -0.81 -0.19 -13.61
N HIS A 74 0.32 0.15 -14.25
CA HIS A 74 0.37 0.91 -15.50
C HIS A 74 0.86 0.09 -16.72
N ALA A 75 1.06 -1.22 -16.58
CA ALA A 75 1.53 -2.12 -17.66
C ALA A 75 0.50 -2.37 -18.79
N GLY A 76 -0.38 -1.42 -19.10
CA GLY A 76 -1.33 -1.46 -20.20
C GLY A 76 -2.20 -2.72 -20.20
N PHE A 77 -1.96 -3.62 -21.15
CA PHE A 77 -2.69 -4.89 -21.28
C PHE A 77 -2.36 -5.90 -20.17
N LEU A 78 -1.17 -5.81 -19.57
CA LEU A 78 -0.74 -6.63 -18.44
C LEU A 78 -0.94 -5.91 -17.10
N ALA A 79 -1.57 -4.73 -17.10
CA ALA A 79 -1.86 -4.00 -15.89
C ALA A 79 -2.81 -4.81 -15.01
N PHE A 80 -2.39 -5.08 -13.78
CA PHE A 80 -3.19 -5.86 -12.85
C PHE A 80 -3.12 -5.22 -11.46
N PRO A 81 -3.98 -4.19 -11.22
CA PRO A 81 -3.94 -3.37 -10.01
C PRO A 81 -4.60 -4.06 -8.80
N TRP A 82 -4.37 -5.37 -8.66
CA TRP A 82 -4.89 -6.15 -7.56
C TRP A 82 -3.85 -6.33 -6.45
N ALA A 83 -4.36 -6.50 -5.23
CA ALA A 83 -3.59 -6.77 -4.01
C ALA A 83 -2.50 -5.72 -3.71
N SER A 84 -2.82 -4.43 -3.88
CA SER A 84 -1.96 -3.36 -3.39
C SER A 84 -1.93 -3.33 -1.86
N LEU A 85 -0.74 -3.10 -1.29
CA LEU A 85 -0.57 -3.06 0.17
C LEU A 85 -1.34 -1.91 0.82
N ALA A 86 -1.50 -0.78 0.11
CA ALA A 86 -2.23 0.36 0.63
C ALA A 86 -3.69 0.03 0.98
N HIS A 87 -4.34 -0.87 0.23
CA HIS A 87 -5.71 -1.30 0.53
C HIS A 87 -5.83 -2.05 1.86
N SER A 88 -4.76 -2.68 2.35
CA SER A 88 -4.76 -3.30 3.68
C SER A 88 -4.92 -2.28 4.82
N GLN A 89 -4.53 -1.02 4.58
CA GLN A 89 -4.57 0.06 5.58
C GLN A 89 -5.77 0.99 5.37
N HIS A 90 -6.77 0.59 4.57
CA HIS A 90 -7.95 1.42 4.28
C HIS A 90 -8.87 1.66 5.49
N GLU A 91 -8.73 0.91 6.59
CA GLU A 91 -9.47 1.16 7.83
C GLU A 91 -8.72 2.10 8.79
N ASN A 92 -7.45 2.40 8.52
CA ASN A 92 -6.62 3.21 9.41
C ASN A 92 -6.71 4.69 9.04
N LEU A 93 -7.69 5.39 9.63
CA LEU A 93 -8.00 6.81 9.34
C LEU A 93 -6.76 7.74 9.32
N PRO A 94 -5.82 7.68 10.28
CA PRO A 94 -4.59 8.46 10.26
C PRO A 94 -3.74 8.27 8.99
N LEU A 95 -3.64 7.04 8.46
CA LEU A 95 -2.88 6.77 7.24
C LEU A 95 -3.63 7.19 5.98
N ILE A 96 -4.96 7.08 5.97
CA ILE A 96 -5.77 7.51 4.82
C ILE A 96 -5.65 9.01 4.58
N GLN A 97 -5.44 9.82 5.62
CA GLN A 97 -5.22 11.27 5.47
C GLN A 97 -3.93 11.62 4.69
N LEU A 98 -2.99 10.69 4.53
CA LEU A 98 -1.82 10.86 3.66
C LEU A 98 -2.14 10.59 2.18
N SER A 99 -3.23 9.87 1.89
CA SER A 99 -3.63 9.52 0.53
C SER A 99 -3.92 10.72 -0.39
N PRO A 100 -4.50 11.85 0.07
CA PRO A 100 -4.72 13.00 -0.81
C PRO A 100 -3.42 13.67 -1.27
N TYR A 101 -2.34 13.54 -0.49
CA TYR A 101 -1.07 14.19 -0.77
C TYR A 101 -0.13 13.30 -1.60
N THR A 102 -0.07 12.02 -1.25
CA THR A 102 0.92 11.08 -1.80
C THR A 102 0.31 9.98 -2.66
N GLY A 103 -1.02 9.94 -2.72
CA GLY A 103 -1.75 8.84 -3.33
C GLY A 103 -1.61 7.54 -2.56
N GLU A 104 -2.04 6.47 -3.21
CA GLU A 104 -1.94 5.09 -2.72
C GLU A 104 -0.46 4.65 -2.54
N TYR A 105 0.41 5.12 -3.43
CA TYR A 105 1.83 4.77 -3.48
C TYR A 105 2.62 5.24 -2.25
N GLY A 106 2.28 6.39 -1.67
CA GLY A 106 2.91 6.85 -0.43
C GLY A 106 2.61 5.95 0.76
N ILE A 107 1.39 5.42 0.84
CA ILE A 107 1.00 4.46 1.88
C ILE A 107 1.75 3.14 1.67
N THR A 108 1.78 2.63 0.44
CA THR A 108 2.56 1.42 0.10
C THR A 108 4.03 1.57 0.45
N PHE A 109 4.65 2.71 0.13
CA PHE A 109 6.04 3.00 0.49
C PHE A 109 6.26 2.94 2.01
N LEU A 110 5.37 3.56 2.79
CA LEU A 110 5.47 3.59 4.25
C LEU A 110 5.35 2.19 4.86
N ILE A 111 4.39 1.38 4.38
CA ILE A 111 4.21 -0.01 4.84
C ILE A 111 5.48 -0.83 4.58
N VAL A 112 6.05 -0.74 3.38
CA VAL A 112 7.26 -1.51 3.03
C VAL A 112 8.47 -1.02 3.81
N LEU A 113 8.60 0.29 4.02
CA LEU A 113 9.66 0.89 4.84
C LEU A 113 9.64 0.32 6.27
N ILE A 114 8.47 0.29 6.91
CA ILE A 114 8.30 -0.24 8.28
C ILE A 114 8.66 -1.72 8.33
N ASN A 115 8.09 -2.53 7.44
CA ASN A 115 8.36 -3.97 7.41
C ASN A 115 9.84 -4.27 7.16
N TYR A 116 10.47 -3.54 6.24
CA TYR A 116 11.87 -3.72 5.94
C TYR A 116 12.78 -3.30 7.11
N ALA A 117 12.47 -2.19 7.77
CA ALA A 117 13.22 -1.76 8.95
C ALA A 117 13.12 -2.76 10.11
N ILE A 118 11.94 -3.36 10.34
CA ILE A 118 11.76 -4.46 11.31
C ILE A 118 12.63 -5.65 10.91
N ALA A 119 12.61 -6.06 9.63
CA ALA A 119 13.42 -7.16 9.15
C ALA A 119 14.93 -6.91 9.33
N VAL A 120 15.40 -5.68 9.04
CA VAL A 120 16.79 -5.29 9.29
C VAL A 120 17.10 -5.37 10.79
N ALA A 121 16.27 -4.78 11.65
CA ALA A 121 16.47 -4.80 13.10
C ALA A 121 16.57 -6.21 13.68
N VAL A 122 15.76 -7.15 13.18
CA VAL A 122 15.81 -8.57 13.61
C VAL A 122 17.11 -9.24 13.15
N VAL A 123 17.58 -8.94 11.92
CA VAL A 123 18.78 -9.54 11.33
C VAL A 123 20.06 -8.96 11.95
N THR A 124 20.14 -7.63 12.12
CA THR A 124 21.31 -6.95 12.69
C THR A 124 21.28 -6.92 14.22
N ARG A 125 20.13 -7.27 14.84
CA ARG A 125 19.86 -7.12 16.28
C ARG A 125 20.09 -5.70 16.81
N THR A 126 19.92 -4.70 15.95
CA THR A 126 20.04 -3.29 16.30
C THR A 126 18.68 -2.61 16.21
N TRP A 127 18.39 -1.72 17.15
CA TRP A 127 17.13 -0.97 17.20
C TRP A 127 17.21 0.37 16.44
N MET A 128 18.41 0.80 16.08
CA MET A 128 18.65 2.03 15.30
C MET A 128 17.79 2.16 14.03
N PRO A 129 17.65 1.12 13.16
CA PRO A 129 16.85 1.25 11.94
C PRO A 129 15.35 1.38 12.20
N LEU A 130 14.87 1.09 13.42
CA LEU A 130 13.47 1.26 13.81
C LEU A 130 13.11 2.71 14.14
N ILE A 131 14.10 3.57 14.44
CA ILE A 131 13.83 4.97 14.84
C ILE A 131 13.14 5.72 13.70
N LEU A 132 13.64 5.60 12.47
CA LEU A 132 13.10 6.26 11.28
C LEU A 132 11.63 5.93 11.01
N PRO A 133 11.21 4.64 10.90
CA PRO A 133 9.81 4.29 10.70
C PRO A 133 8.93 4.59 11.93
N LEU A 134 9.45 4.46 13.16
CA LEU A 134 8.70 4.86 14.35
C LEU A 134 8.40 6.36 14.37
N CYS A 135 9.37 7.19 13.98
CA CYS A 135 9.19 8.63 13.86
C CYS A 135 8.14 8.99 12.79
N THR A 136 8.14 8.31 11.63
CA THR A 136 7.14 8.58 10.58
C THR A 136 5.74 8.12 10.99
N ILE A 137 5.60 6.98 11.67
CA ILE A 137 4.33 6.52 12.25
C ILE A 137 3.85 7.51 13.32
N ALA A 138 4.71 7.86 14.28
CA ALA A 138 4.36 8.78 15.35
C ALA A 138 3.91 10.13 14.78
N PHE A 139 4.61 10.65 13.77
CA PHE A 139 4.22 11.87 13.08
C PHE A 139 2.88 11.74 12.34
N ALA A 140 2.65 10.64 11.61
CA ALA A 140 1.40 10.36 10.91
C ALA A 140 0.21 10.23 11.87
N HIS A 141 0.40 9.55 13.01
CA HIS A 141 -0.61 9.42 14.05
C HIS A 141 -0.88 10.74 14.78
N LEU A 142 0.16 11.52 15.11
CA LEU A 142 0.00 12.84 15.72
C LEU A 142 -0.78 13.80 14.81
N ARG A 143 -0.44 13.83 13.52
CA ARG A 143 -1.17 14.59 12.49
C ARG A 143 -2.61 14.10 12.38
N GLY A 144 -2.81 12.79 12.25
CA GLY A 144 -4.13 12.17 12.13
C GLY A 144 -5.03 12.47 13.33
N TRP A 145 -4.47 12.43 14.54
CA TRP A 145 -5.18 12.77 15.78
C TRP A 145 -5.49 14.27 15.87
N ALA A 146 -4.56 15.14 15.49
CA ALA A 146 -4.83 16.58 15.42
C ALA A 146 -5.96 16.89 14.42
N GLU A 147 -5.98 16.19 13.29
CA GLU A 147 -7.01 16.33 12.27
C GLU A 147 -8.38 15.80 12.75
N LEU A 148 -8.41 14.64 13.39
CA LEU A 148 -9.63 14.04 13.94
C LEU A 148 -10.19 14.83 15.13
N SER A 149 -9.32 15.38 15.98
CA SER A 149 -9.73 16.19 17.14
C SER A 149 -10.27 17.56 16.75
N TRP A 150 -9.75 18.19 15.68
CA TRP A 150 -10.40 19.40 15.14
C TRP A 150 -11.75 19.05 14.51
N ALA A 151 -11.85 17.91 13.81
CA ALA A 151 -13.09 17.48 13.19
C ALA A 151 -14.18 17.15 14.25
N SER A 152 -13.80 16.50 15.35
CA SER A 152 -14.73 16.26 16.46
C SER A 152 -15.13 17.56 17.17
N ALA A 153 -14.18 18.48 17.37
CA ALA A 153 -14.47 19.79 17.97
C ALA A 153 -15.35 20.67 17.06
N GLY A 154 -15.18 20.59 15.74
CA GLY A 154 -16.03 21.29 14.77
C GLY A 154 -17.45 20.74 14.68
N GLY A 155 -17.62 19.42 14.87
CA GLY A 155 -18.93 18.76 14.87
C GLY A 155 -19.82 19.14 16.07
N GLU A 156 -19.22 19.38 17.24
CA GLU A 156 -19.96 19.82 18.42
C GLU A 156 -20.45 21.28 18.29
N VAL A 157 -19.68 22.14 17.61
CA VAL A 157 -20.08 23.54 17.38
C VAL A 157 -21.15 23.67 16.30
N GLN A 158 -21.17 22.79 15.28
CA GLN A 158 -22.22 22.76 14.25
C GLN A 158 -23.54 22.12 14.71
N GLY A 159 -23.54 21.32 15.78
CA GLY A 159 -24.76 20.75 16.38
C GLY A 159 -25.64 21.78 17.11
N CYS A 160 -25.06 22.91 17.54
CA CYS A 160 -25.79 23.96 18.27
C CYS A 160 -26.18 25.17 17.42
N ASN A 161 -25.77 25.26 16.15
CA ASN A 161 -26.09 26.43 15.34
C ASN A 161 -26.15 26.09 13.84
N GLY A 162 -27.36 25.88 13.32
CA GLY A 162 -27.58 25.91 11.87
C GLY A 162 -28.54 24.86 11.35
N SER A 163 -29.83 25.21 11.38
CA SER A 163 -30.83 24.65 10.49
C SER A 163 -30.42 24.85 9.01
N THR A 164 -29.65 23.94 8.43
CA THR A 164 -29.43 23.91 6.98
C THR A 164 -30.40 22.95 6.32
N ARG A 165 -31.57 23.52 5.99
CA ARG A 165 -32.56 23.02 5.04
C ARG A 165 -31.87 22.47 3.79
N PHE A 166 -31.93 21.14 3.61
CA PHE A 166 -31.54 20.47 2.37
C PHE A 166 -32.41 21.01 1.22
N ARG A 167 -31.87 21.89 0.36
CA ARG A 167 -32.52 22.25 -0.90
C ARG A 167 -32.23 21.16 -1.93
N PRO A 168 -33.21 20.37 -2.38
CA PRO A 168 -33.00 19.51 -3.54
C PRO A 168 -32.79 20.38 -4.79
N LYS A 169 -31.76 20.06 -5.58
CA LYS A 169 -31.54 20.68 -6.89
C LYS A 169 -32.74 20.37 -7.81
N PRO A 170 -33.29 21.35 -8.55
CA PRO A 170 -34.34 21.07 -9.51
C PRO A 170 -33.81 20.17 -10.63
N LYS A 171 -34.48 19.03 -10.84
CA LYS A 171 -34.26 18.14 -12.00
C LYS A 171 -34.51 18.94 -13.27
N LYS A 172 -33.49 19.14 -14.11
CA LYS A 172 -33.67 19.59 -15.49
C LYS A 172 -34.21 18.41 -16.28
N THR A 173 -35.48 18.48 -16.65
CA THR A 173 -36.06 17.66 -17.72
C THR A 173 -35.64 18.24 -19.07
N ARG A 174 -35.08 17.39 -19.93
CA ARG A 174 -35.15 17.54 -21.38
C ARG A 174 -35.20 16.15 -21.99
#